data_AF-B7PL99-F1
#
_entry.id   AF-B7PL99-F1
#
_cell.length_a   1.000
_cell.length_b   1.000
_cell.length_c   1.000
_cell.angle_alpha   90.00
_cell.angle_beta   90.00
_cell.angle_gamma   90.00
#
_symmetry.space_group_name_H-M   'P 1'
#
loop_
_entity.id
_entity.type
_entity.pdbx_description
1 polymer ?
#
loop_
_entity_poly.entity_id
_entity_poly.type
_entity_poly.pdbx_seq_one_letter_code
_entity_poly.pdbx_strand_id
1 'polypeptide(L)'
;MRGPSQWHRFAEVSSGATTSDFLGRDQQDAWPNVTCTTCSLVGFSGHLLQSGLGSAVDGSDCVIRLGLAPSRGYDADVGQKTTFRLIDAASLHEAQRKRYATTALAPGRLVVFGTARPDRWNPKKLPGHVQLLRLKRAAEHRAAASLAQSALSLG
;
A
#
# COMPACT_ATOMS: atom_id res chain seq x y z
N MET A 1 36.52 -1.56 -20.99
CA MET A 1 35.26 -1.84 -21.70
C MET A 1 34.44 -2.83 -20.88
N ARG A 2 33.36 -2.40 -20.23
CA ARG A 2 32.38 -3.26 -19.53
C ARG A 2 31.02 -2.89 -20.12
N GLY A 3 30.36 -3.87 -20.73
CA GLY A 3 29.08 -3.68 -21.44
C GLY A 3 27.91 -3.35 -20.50
N PRO A 4 26.78 -2.88 -21.04
CA PRO A 4 25.63 -2.46 -20.26
C PRO A 4 24.99 -3.68 -19.57
N SER A 5 24.77 -3.56 -18.26
CA SER A 5 24.07 -4.53 -17.43
C SER A 5 22.67 -4.79 -17.97
N GLN A 6 22.44 -5.99 -18.51
CA GLN A 6 21.13 -6.47 -18.90
C GLN A 6 20.27 -6.64 -17.65
N TRP A 7 19.32 -5.74 -17.45
CA TRP A 7 18.20 -6.00 -16.55
C TRP A 7 17.23 -6.93 -17.27
N HIS A 8 16.93 -8.08 -16.67
CA HIS A 8 15.90 -8.97 -17.17
C HIS A 8 14.56 -8.21 -17.13
N ARG A 9 13.98 -7.96 -18.30
CA ARG A 9 12.59 -7.51 -18.45
C ARG A 9 11.73 -8.66 -17.92
N PHE A 10 11.08 -8.46 -16.78
CA PHE A 10 10.08 -9.42 -16.30
C PHE A 10 9.01 -9.57 -17.39
N ALA A 11 8.66 -10.82 -17.70
CA ALA A 11 7.68 -11.15 -18.72
C ALA A 11 6.38 -10.38 -18.47
N GLU A 12 5.85 -9.77 -19.52
CA GLU A 12 4.51 -9.23 -19.54
C GLU A 12 3.54 -10.41 -19.35
N VAL A 13 3.00 -10.55 -18.14
CA VAL A 13 1.90 -11.48 -17.89
C VAL A 13 0.68 -10.88 -18.56
N SER A 14 0.35 -11.38 -19.75
CA SER A 14 -0.94 -11.16 -20.38
C SER A 14 -2.01 -11.84 -19.53
N SER A 15 -2.56 -11.09 -18.58
CA SER A 15 -3.63 -11.57 -17.72
C SER A 15 -4.94 -11.64 -18.51
N GLY A 16 -5.17 -12.77 -19.19
CA GLY A 16 -6.50 -13.23 -19.59
C GLY A 16 -7.34 -13.70 -18.40
N ALA A 17 -7.18 -13.06 -17.23
CA ALA A 17 -7.95 -13.31 -16.02
C ALA A 17 -8.82 -12.08 -15.78
N THR A 18 -10.14 -12.26 -15.83
CA THR A 18 -11.10 -11.25 -15.42
C THR A 18 -10.79 -10.81 -13.99
N THR A 19 -10.33 -9.57 -13.85
CA THR A 19 -9.79 -9.02 -12.62
C THR A 19 -10.92 -8.67 -11.63
N SER A 20 -11.47 -9.63 -10.88
CA SER A 20 -12.50 -9.27 -9.88
C SER A 20 -12.51 -10.05 -8.58
N ASP A 21 -12.07 -11.31 -8.53
CA ASP A 21 -12.57 -12.17 -7.44
C ASP A 21 -11.64 -12.31 -6.22
N PHE A 22 -10.36 -11.94 -6.30
CA PHE A 22 -9.41 -12.12 -5.17
C PHE A 22 -9.26 -10.90 -4.24
N LEU A 23 -9.65 -9.70 -4.68
CA LEU A 23 -9.48 -8.47 -3.88
C LEU A 23 -10.82 -7.81 -3.47
N GLY A 24 -11.96 -8.38 -3.84
CA GLY A 24 -13.27 -7.83 -3.51
C GLY A 24 -13.42 -6.39 -4.00
N ARG A 25 -13.03 -6.14 -5.25
CA ARG A 25 -12.97 -4.83 -5.89
C ARG A 25 -14.37 -4.33 -6.23
N ASP A 26 -15.11 -3.92 -5.21
CA ASP A 26 -16.30 -3.09 -5.40
C ASP A 26 -15.76 -1.69 -5.72
N GLN A 27 -16.27 -1.04 -6.76
CA GLN A 27 -15.79 0.27 -7.27
C GLN A 27 -15.72 1.41 -6.22
N GLN A 28 -16.20 1.19 -4.99
CA GLN A 28 -16.14 2.13 -3.87
C GLN A 28 -14.73 2.49 -3.39
N ASP A 29 -13.69 1.71 -3.73
CA ASP A 29 -12.31 1.97 -3.29
C ASP A 29 -11.47 2.76 -4.31
N ALA A 30 -12.07 3.21 -5.41
CA ALA A 30 -11.39 4.05 -6.39
C ALA A 30 -11.12 5.44 -5.78
N TRP A 31 -9.87 5.90 -5.80
CA TRP A 31 -9.52 7.28 -5.51
C TRP A 31 -9.93 8.12 -6.72
N PRO A 32 -11.07 8.86 -6.68
CA PRO A 32 -11.73 9.35 -7.90
C PRO A 32 -10.91 10.37 -8.71
N ASN A 33 -9.78 10.84 -8.17
CA ASN A 33 -8.92 11.87 -8.76
C ASN A 33 -7.45 11.45 -8.85
N VAL A 34 -7.14 10.16 -9.04
CA VAL A 34 -5.75 9.73 -9.26
C VAL A 34 -5.64 8.84 -10.50
N THR A 35 -4.98 9.37 -11.51
CA THR A 35 -4.52 8.62 -12.68
C THR A 35 -2.99 8.65 -12.70
N CYS A 36 -2.37 7.49 -12.82
CA CYS A 36 -0.92 7.33 -12.88
C CYS A 36 -0.56 6.61 -14.18
N THR A 37 0.24 7.22 -15.04
CA THR A 37 0.72 6.55 -16.26
C THR A 37 1.98 5.74 -15.96
N THR A 38 2.82 6.26 -15.07
CA THR A 38 4.04 5.61 -14.59
C THR A 38 4.03 5.48 -13.07
N CYS A 39 4.45 4.31 -12.58
CA CYS A 39 4.41 3.98 -11.15
C CYS A 39 5.75 3.40 -10.69
N SER A 40 6.24 3.89 -9.56
CA SER A 40 7.37 3.30 -8.84
C SER A 40 6.90 2.69 -7.52
N LEU A 41 7.25 1.43 -7.29
CA LEU A 41 7.02 0.73 -6.02
C LEU A 41 8.34 0.63 -5.25
N VAL A 42 8.41 1.27 -4.10
CA VAL A 42 9.60 1.31 -3.25
C VAL A 42 9.35 0.48 -1.98
N GLY A 43 10.07 -0.63 -1.89
CA GLY A 43 10.12 -1.48 -0.69
C GLY A 43 11.06 -0.92 0.39
N PHE A 44 11.52 -1.81 1.27
CA PHE A 44 12.40 -1.48 2.40
C PHE A 44 13.71 -2.30 2.39
N SER A 45 14.12 -2.80 1.21
CA SER A 45 15.36 -3.57 1.06
C SER A 45 16.59 -2.67 1.17
N GLY A 46 17.59 -3.12 1.95
CA GLY A 46 18.89 -2.46 2.04
C GLY A 46 19.67 -2.43 0.73
N HIS A 47 19.30 -3.23 -0.28
CA HIS A 47 19.89 -3.19 -1.61
C HIS A 47 19.70 -1.85 -2.33
N LEU A 48 18.73 -1.03 -1.88
CA LEU A 48 18.52 0.29 -2.44
C LEU A 48 19.63 1.28 -2.04
N LEU A 49 20.40 1.00 -0.98
CA LEU A 49 21.47 1.89 -0.55
C LEU A 49 22.56 2.01 -1.63
N GLN A 50 22.99 3.23 -1.90
CA GLN A 50 23.97 3.58 -2.93
C GLN A 50 23.55 3.19 -4.36
N SER A 51 22.27 2.92 -4.59
CA SER A 51 21.74 2.60 -5.92
C SER A 51 21.62 3.82 -6.83
N GLY A 52 21.52 5.03 -6.26
CA GLY A 52 21.36 6.27 -7.03
C GLY A 52 20.02 6.37 -7.79
N LEU A 53 19.03 5.54 -7.45
CA LEU A 53 17.76 5.43 -8.18
C LEU A 53 16.75 6.56 -7.84
N GLY A 54 17.07 7.44 -6.90
CA GLY A 54 16.09 8.38 -6.33
C GLY A 54 15.45 9.31 -7.37
N SER A 55 16.23 9.78 -8.35
CA SER A 55 15.72 10.62 -9.44
C SER A 55 14.77 9.87 -10.37
N ALA A 56 15.04 8.60 -10.66
CA ALA A 56 14.18 7.75 -11.49
C ALA A 56 12.86 7.43 -10.77
N VAL A 57 12.93 7.19 -9.46
CA VAL A 57 11.73 6.99 -8.62
C VAL A 57 10.86 8.24 -8.62
N ASP A 58 11.44 9.41 -8.34
CA ASP A 58 10.71 10.68 -8.26
C ASP A 58 10.16 11.14 -9.63
N GLY A 59 10.75 10.68 -10.73
CA GLY A 59 10.26 10.88 -12.10
C GLY A 59 8.98 10.13 -12.45
N SER A 60 8.55 9.16 -11.63
CA SER A 60 7.28 8.45 -11.84
C SER A 60 6.08 9.31 -11.43
N ASP A 61 4.96 9.22 -12.13
CA ASP A 61 3.73 9.97 -11.79
C ASP A 61 3.28 9.65 -10.37
N CYS A 62 3.33 8.37 -10.01
CA CYS A 62 2.96 7.88 -8.69
C CYS A 62 4.07 7.07 -8.04
N VAL A 63 4.36 7.37 -6.77
CA VAL A 63 5.31 6.62 -5.96
C VAL A 63 4.56 5.96 -4.81
N ILE A 64 4.64 4.63 -4.77
CA ILE A 64 4.03 3.77 -3.76
C ILE A 64 5.13 3.30 -2.82
N ARG A 65 5.05 3.62 -1.53
CA ARG A 65 6.02 3.20 -0.52
C ARG A 65 5.41 2.19 0.46
N LEU A 66 6.20 1.20 0.86
CA LEU A 66 5.76 0.17 1.81
C LEU A 66 6.26 0.44 3.23
N GLY A 67 5.40 0.16 4.21
CA GLY A 67 5.71 0.20 5.63
C GLY A 67 6.13 1.58 6.13
N LEU A 68 7.21 1.59 6.91
CA LEU A 68 7.73 2.75 7.62
C LEU A 68 9.12 3.20 7.14
N ALA A 69 9.55 2.74 5.96
CA ALA A 69 10.87 3.08 5.43
C ALA A 69 11.04 4.61 5.30
N PRO A 70 12.14 5.19 5.82
CA PRO A 70 12.42 6.61 5.67
C PRO A 70 12.89 6.92 4.24
N SER A 71 12.55 8.11 3.75
CA SER A 71 13.14 8.68 2.52
C SER A 71 14.26 9.67 2.86
N ARG A 72 14.06 10.52 3.87
CA ARG A 72 15.04 11.51 4.32
C ARG A 72 16.35 10.84 4.74
N GLY A 73 17.46 11.30 4.16
CA GLY A 73 18.79 10.74 4.37
C GLY A 73 19.15 9.64 3.37
N TYR A 74 18.19 9.20 2.56
CA TYR A 74 18.35 8.20 1.50
C TYR A 74 17.83 8.72 0.15
N ASP A 75 17.64 10.04 0.04
CA ASP A 75 16.95 10.69 -1.06
C ASP A 75 17.60 10.42 -2.42
N ALA A 76 18.94 10.33 -2.46
CA ALA A 76 19.70 9.98 -3.66
C ALA A 76 19.36 8.58 -4.19
N ASP A 77 18.99 7.67 -3.30
CA ASP A 77 18.77 6.26 -3.59
C ASP A 77 17.30 5.93 -3.81
N VAL A 78 16.41 6.52 -3.00
CA VAL A 78 14.99 6.15 -2.97
C VAL A 78 14.04 7.29 -3.28
N GLY A 79 14.55 8.51 -3.50
CA GLY A 79 13.75 9.69 -3.80
C GLY A 79 12.95 10.22 -2.61
N GLN A 80 12.27 11.35 -2.81
CA GLN A 80 11.45 12.02 -1.79
C GLN A 80 9.94 11.86 -2.03
N LYS A 81 9.52 11.64 -3.28
CA LYS A 81 8.11 11.60 -3.66
C LYS A 81 7.41 10.42 -3.00
N THR A 82 6.21 10.66 -2.48
CA THR A 82 5.33 9.63 -1.92
C THR A 82 3.88 9.97 -2.22
N THR A 83 3.28 9.28 -3.20
CA THR A 83 1.86 9.45 -3.55
C THR A 83 0.98 8.58 -2.66
N PHE A 84 1.36 7.31 -2.54
CA PHE A 84 0.68 6.33 -1.70
C PHE A 84 1.68 5.70 -0.72
N ARG A 85 1.23 5.46 0.51
CA ARG A 85 1.97 4.63 1.46
C ARG A 85 1.09 3.51 1.98
N LEU A 86 1.55 2.28 1.82
CA LEU A 86 0.86 1.10 2.31
C LEU A 86 1.50 0.67 3.61
N ILE A 87 0.70 0.55 4.67
CA ILE A 87 1.17 0.15 6.00
C ILE A 87 0.20 -0.84 6.61
N ASP A 88 0.73 -1.84 7.33
CA ASP A 88 -0.13 -2.71 8.12
C ASP A 88 -0.61 -2.00 9.40
N ALA A 89 -1.78 -2.41 9.90
CA ALA A 89 -2.40 -1.77 11.06
C ALA A 89 -1.55 -1.87 12.35
N ALA A 90 -0.71 -2.90 12.51
CA ALA A 90 0.09 -3.08 13.71
C ALA A 90 1.30 -2.13 13.74
N SER A 91 2.03 -2.04 12.62
CA SER A 91 3.12 -1.09 12.44
C SER A 91 2.66 0.36 12.57
N LEU A 92 1.47 0.68 12.05
CA LEU A 92 0.88 2.02 12.19
C LEU A 92 0.63 2.38 13.67
N HIS A 93 0.05 1.44 14.43
CA HIS A 93 -0.19 1.62 15.85
C HIS A 93 1.13 1.83 16.63
N GLU A 94 2.17 1.06 16.31
CA GLU A 94 3.49 1.24 16.91
C GLU A 94 4.13 2.59 16.53
N ALA A 95 4.04 2.99 15.26
CA ALA A 95 4.56 4.26 14.78
C ALA A 95 3.90 5.46 15.46
N GLN A 96 2.59 5.40 15.72
CA GLN A 96 1.89 6.43 16.48
C GLN A 96 2.32 6.47 17.95
N ARG A 97 2.46 5.30 18.61
CA ARG A 97 2.95 5.23 20.00
C ARG A 97 4.36 5.81 20.16
N LYS A 98 5.27 5.44 19.26
CA LYS A 98 6.68 5.86 19.29
C LYS A 98 6.93 7.24 18.65
N ARG A 99 5.87 7.95 18.24
CA ARG A 99 5.93 9.25 17.54
C ARG A 99 6.81 9.24 16.27
N TYR A 100 6.98 8.08 15.63
CA TYR A 100 7.66 7.97 14.34
C TYR A 100 6.86 8.58 13.20
N ALA A 101 5.55 8.81 13.39
CA ALA A 101 4.66 9.53 12.48
C ALA A 101 5.02 11.04 12.43
N THR A 102 6.25 11.33 12.00
CA THR A 102 6.70 12.67 11.66
C THR A 102 6.26 13.02 10.25
N THR A 103 6.17 14.31 9.95
CA THR A 103 5.88 14.87 8.62
C THR A 103 6.78 14.29 7.51
N ALA A 104 7.94 13.72 7.85
CA ALA A 104 8.84 13.04 6.91
C ALA A 104 8.25 11.77 6.29
N LEU A 105 7.18 11.20 6.87
CA LEU A 105 6.47 10.03 6.36
C LEU A 105 5.15 10.36 5.66
N ALA A 106 4.75 11.64 5.59
CA ALA A 106 3.41 12.05 5.17
C ALA A 106 3.18 11.81 3.68
N PRO A 107 2.43 10.76 3.29
CA PRO A 107 2.06 10.60 1.89
C PRO A 107 0.92 11.58 1.56
N GLY A 108 0.66 11.78 0.26
CA GLY A 108 -0.64 12.32 -0.14
C GLY A 108 -1.79 11.43 0.33
N ARG A 109 -1.58 10.10 0.31
CA ARG A 109 -2.58 9.07 0.67
C ARG A 109 -1.96 7.92 1.46
N LEU A 110 -2.55 7.58 2.60
CA LEU A 110 -2.15 6.46 3.44
C LEU A 110 -3.16 5.32 3.31
N VAL A 111 -2.67 4.14 2.95
CA VAL A 111 -3.46 2.91 2.83
C VAL A 111 -3.09 1.99 3.98
N VAL A 112 -4.06 1.67 4.83
CA VAL A 112 -3.86 0.81 5.99
C VAL A 112 -4.51 -0.53 5.74
N PHE A 113 -3.75 -1.63 5.82
CA PHE A 113 -4.26 -2.99 5.59
C PHE A 113 -4.12 -3.91 6.81
N GLY A 114 -4.91 -4.98 6.83
CA GLY A 114 -4.92 -5.98 7.90
C GLY A 114 -6.13 -5.87 8.84
N THR A 115 -6.05 -6.52 10.00
CA THR A 115 -7.12 -6.53 11.01
C THR A 115 -7.16 -5.19 11.74
N ALA A 116 -7.75 -4.21 11.08
CA ALA A 116 -7.87 -2.88 11.61
C ALA A 116 -8.73 -2.86 12.88
N ARG A 117 -8.08 -2.64 14.02
CA ARG A 117 -8.69 -2.27 15.30
C ARG A 117 -8.62 -0.74 15.43
N PRO A 118 -9.64 0.00 14.97
CA PRO A 118 -9.62 1.47 14.94
C PRO A 118 -9.53 2.08 16.35
N ASP A 119 -9.81 1.31 17.40
CA ASP A 119 -9.57 1.66 18.80
C ASP A 119 -8.08 1.83 19.14
N ARG A 120 -7.17 1.22 18.37
CA ARG A 120 -5.73 1.22 18.67
C ARG A 120 -4.98 2.43 18.12
N TRP A 121 -5.51 3.14 17.13
CA TRP A 121 -4.80 4.24 16.48
C TRP A 121 -5.75 5.40 16.21
N ASN A 122 -5.26 6.63 16.32
CA ASN A 122 -6.08 7.82 16.15
C ASN A 122 -5.97 8.33 14.70
N PRO A 123 -7.02 8.22 13.86
CA PRO A 123 -6.99 8.67 12.47
C PRO A 123 -6.75 10.18 12.35
N LYS A 124 -7.19 10.99 13.32
CA LYS A 124 -6.97 12.45 13.31
C LYS A 124 -5.50 12.85 13.47
N LYS A 125 -4.65 11.93 13.94
CA LYS A 125 -3.20 12.13 14.09
C LYS A 125 -2.41 11.67 12.86
N LEU A 126 -3.07 11.18 11.82
CA LEU A 126 -2.41 10.69 10.61
C LEU A 126 -2.35 11.78 9.54
N PRO A 127 -1.21 11.90 8.83
CA PRO A 127 -1.10 12.82 7.71
C PRO A 127 -1.80 12.27 6.47
N GLY A 128 -2.32 13.18 5.64
CA GLY A 128 -2.90 12.87 4.33
C GLY A 128 -4.28 12.21 4.39
N HIS A 129 -4.78 11.78 3.24
CA HIS A 129 -6.05 11.03 3.17
C HIS A 129 -5.81 9.57 3.54
N VAL A 130 -6.54 9.07 4.55
CA VAL A 130 -6.39 7.69 5.04
C VAL A 130 -7.51 6.82 4.47
N GLN A 131 -7.16 5.73 3.79
CA GLN A 131 -8.08 4.66 3.40
C GLN A 131 -7.74 3.39 4.17
N LEU A 132 -8.77 2.76 4.73
CA LEU A 132 -8.65 1.52 5.47
C LEU A 132 -9.10 0.36 4.59
N LEU A 133 -8.14 -0.40 4.07
CA LEU A 133 -8.40 -1.67 3.39
C LEU A 133 -8.59 -2.75 4.44
N ARG A 134 -9.85 -2.96 4.82
CA ARG A 134 -10.23 -4.13 5.61
C ARG A 134 -10.22 -5.33 4.67
N LEU A 135 -9.22 -6.20 4.81
CA LEU A 135 -9.26 -7.53 4.20
C LEU A 135 -10.59 -8.18 4.64
N LYS A 136 -11.46 -8.43 3.65
CA LYS A 136 -12.87 -8.74 3.86
C LYS A 136 -13.05 -10.07 4.61
N ARG A 137 -13.06 -9.99 5.94
CA ARG A 137 -13.91 -10.83 6.78
C ARG A 137 -15.40 -10.68 6.41
N ALA A 138 -15.76 -9.69 5.58
CA ALA A 138 -17.13 -9.42 5.12
C ALA A 138 -17.66 -10.40 4.06
N ALA A 139 -16.79 -11.10 3.31
CA ALA A 139 -17.21 -12.22 2.47
C ALA A 139 -17.49 -13.45 3.35
N GLU A 140 -16.61 -13.71 4.32
CA GLU A 140 -16.76 -14.77 5.32
C GLU A 140 -17.99 -14.54 6.22
N HIS A 141 -18.27 -13.30 6.66
CA HIS A 141 -19.46 -12.97 7.46
C HIS A 141 -20.76 -13.09 6.67
N ARG A 142 -20.78 -12.79 5.37
CA ARG A 142 -21.96 -13.00 4.51
C ARG A 142 -22.20 -14.49 4.28
N ALA A 143 -21.14 -15.27 4.04
CA ALA A 143 -21.23 -16.72 3.96
C ALA A 143 -21.69 -17.34 5.29
N ALA A 144 -21.15 -16.89 6.43
CA ALA A 144 -21.55 -17.35 7.75
C ALA A 144 -22.99 -16.95 8.12
N ALA A 145 -23.43 -15.73 7.77
CA ALA A 145 -24.80 -15.29 7.98
C ALA A 145 -25.79 -16.04 7.09
N SER A 146 -25.43 -16.31 5.83
CA SER A 146 -26.23 -17.13 4.91
C SER A 146 -26.32 -18.58 5.41
N LEU A 147 -25.22 -19.17 5.88
CA LEU A 147 -25.23 -20.50 6.49
C LEU A 147 -26.07 -20.56 7.76
N ALA A 148 -26.02 -19.52 8.61
CA ALA A 148 -26.85 -19.42 9.80
C ALA A 148 -28.35 -19.28 9.47
N GLN A 149 -28.71 -18.53 8.44
CA GLN A 149 -30.09 -18.42 7.95
C GLN A 149 -30.59 -19.74 7.35
N SER A 150 -29.76 -20.43 6.56
CA SER A 150 -30.10 -21.74 6.02
C SER A 150 -30.27 -22.80 7.12
N ALA A 151 -29.45 -22.76 8.17
CA ALA A 151 -29.58 -23.63 9.33
C ALA A 151 -30.88 -23.38 10.11
N LEU A 152 -31.34 -22.12 10.19
CA LEU A 152 -32.64 -21.77 10.80
C LEU A 152 -33.84 -22.23 9.96
N SER A 153 -33.68 -22.38 8.64
CA SER A 153 -34.76 -22.90 7.76
C SER A 153 -34.84 -24.43 7.69
N LEU A 154 -33.88 -25.13 8.30
CA LEU A 154 -33.82 -26.60 8.37
C LEU A 154 -34.30 -27.15 9.73
N GLY A 155 -34.79 -26.27 10.63
CA GLY A 155 -35.44 -26.61 11.88
C GLY A 155 -36.94 -26.36 11.82
#